data_AF-A0A9E0PXR0-F1
#
_entry.id   AF-A0A9E0PXR0-F1
#
_cell.length_a   1.000
_cell.length_b   1.000
_cell.length_c   1.000
_cell.angle_alpha   90.00
_cell.angle_beta   90.00
_cell.angle_gamma   90.00
#
_symmetry.space_group_name_H-M   'P 1'
#
loop_
_entity.id
_entity.type
_entity.pdbx_description
1 polymer ?
#
loop_
_entity_poly.entity_id
_entity_poly.type
_entity_poly.pdbx_seq_one_letter_code
_entity_poly.pdbx_strand_id
1 'polypeptide(L)'
;MKVKTPLKLAGPGTIAMIVCLILLVSWNLLRPSKVRIERKVEASGESRLVRKPSPALLLMWKDQLGLSPKQVIELQHCESERQRELVPFNAAVKEAIGSLQSTQEQPSNNKVDIGQITAIAAQIKAPSRQLRAVEVSFSERAWSVLNQKQRQQAQDIRLALSKSVQVQKEAVKP
;
A
#
# COMPACT_ATOMS: atom_id res chain seq x y z
N MET A 1 -28.56 62.48 6.25
CA MET A 1 -28.07 61.91 4.98
C MET A 1 -28.72 60.54 4.77
N LYS A 2 -29.57 60.39 3.75
CA LYS A 2 -30.16 59.10 3.35
C LYS A 2 -29.76 58.83 1.90
N VAL A 3 -28.79 57.95 1.69
CA VAL A 3 -28.41 57.49 0.35
C VAL A 3 -29.47 56.50 -0.12
N LYS A 4 -30.35 56.94 -1.01
CA LYS A 4 -31.26 56.07 -1.76
C LYS A 4 -30.58 55.68 -3.07
N THR A 5 -29.99 54.51 -3.15
CA THR A 5 -29.59 53.91 -4.43
C THR A 5 -30.82 53.26 -5.07
N PRO A 6 -31.27 53.67 -6.28
CA PRO A 6 -32.33 52.95 -6.96
C PRO A 6 -31.78 51.60 -7.46
N LEU A 7 -32.35 50.49 -6.98
CA LEU A 7 -32.17 49.18 -7.60
C LEU A 7 -32.73 49.27 -9.02
N LYS A 8 -31.86 49.36 -10.02
CA LYS A 8 -32.24 49.15 -11.42
C LYS A 8 -32.55 47.67 -11.58
N LEU A 9 -33.82 47.35 -11.82
CA LEU A 9 -34.26 46.01 -12.20
C LEU A 9 -33.50 45.60 -13.46
N ALA A 10 -32.68 44.55 -13.36
CA ALA A 10 -31.93 44.03 -14.47
C ALA A 10 -32.90 43.52 -15.55
N GLY A 11 -32.59 43.75 -16.82
CA GLY A 11 -33.44 43.33 -17.93
C GLY A 11 -33.63 41.81 -17.97
N PRO A 12 -34.70 41.31 -18.62
CA PRO A 12 -35.02 39.88 -18.65
C PRO A 12 -33.89 39.01 -19.21
N GLY A 13 -33.09 39.54 -20.14
CA GLY A 13 -31.89 38.85 -20.66
C GLY A 13 -30.78 38.67 -19.61
N THR A 14 -30.57 39.65 -18.74
CA THR A 14 -29.58 39.57 -17.66
C THR A 14 -30.03 38.60 -16.57
N ILE A 15 -31.33 38.57 -16.26
CA ILE A 15 -31.92 37.62 -15.32
C ILE A 15 -31.77 36.18 -15.84
N ALA A 16 -32.06 35.94 -17.12
CA ALA A 16 -31.88 34.63 -17.75
C ALA A 16 -30.41 34.15 -17.70
N MET A 17 -29.45 35.06 -17.91
CA MET A 17 -28.03 34.73 -17.82
C MET A 17 -27.60 34.38 -16.39
N ILE A 18 -28.12 35.11 -15.39
CA ILE A 18 -27.87 34.84 -13.97
C ILE A 18 -28.44 33.47 -13.57
N VAL A 19 -29.68 33.17 -13.99
CA VAL A 19 -30.30 31.86 -13.72
C VAL A 19 -29.50 30.73 -14.36
N CYS A 20 -29.00 30.91 -15.59
CA CYS A 20 -28.17 29.92 -16.28
C CYS A 20 -26.83 29.69 -15.55
N LEU A 21 -26.18 30.76 -15.07
CA LEU A 21 -24.96 30.67 -14.26
C LEU A 21 -25.19 29.94 -12.93
N ILE A 22 -26.30 30.22 -12.25
CA ILE A 22 -26.67 29.52 -11.00
C ILE A 22 -26.86 28.03 -11.28
N LEU A 23 -27.59 27.66 -12.33
CA LEU A 23 -27.81 26.27 -12.71
C LEU A 23 -26.50 25.53 -13.05
N LEU A 24 -25.58 26.18 -13.78
CA LEU A 24 -24.26 25.62 -14.11
C LEU A 24 -23.38 25.43 -12.86
N VAL A 25 -23.40 26.39 -11.94
CA VAL A 25 -22.67 26.31 -10.68
C VAL A 25 -23.25 25.21 -9.79
N SER A 26 -24.58 25.14 -9.65
CA SER A 26 -25.26 24.07 -8.93
C SER A 26 -24.96 22.70 -9.53
N TRP A 27 -24.98 22.55 -10.86
CA TRP A 27 -24.63 21.29 -11.52
C TRP A 27 -23.18 20.85 -11.26
N ASN A 28 -22.23 21.79 -11.26
CA ASN A 28 -20.83 21.49 -10.94
C ASN A 28 -20.61 21.18 -9.44
N LEU A 29 -21.40 21.77 -8.53
CA LEU A 29 -21.38 21.46 -7.10
C LEU A 29 -22.02 20.11 -6.77
N LEU A 30 -23.09 19.72 -7.47
CA LEU A 30 -23.75 18.43 -7.29
C LEU A 30 -23.00 17.28 -7.96
N ARG A 31 -22.08 17.56 -8.89
CA ARG A 31 -21.18 16.52 -9.41
C ARG A 31 -20.28 16.06 -8.26
N PRO A 32 -20.32 14.78 -7.87
CA PRO A 32 -19.41 14.27 -6.86
C PRO A 32 -18.01 14.51 -7.39
N SER A 33 -17.29 15.45 -6.76
CA SER A 33 -15.87 15.61 -7.03
C SER A 33 -15.27 14.23 -6.80
N LYS A 34 -14.73 13.62 -7.86
CA LYS A 34 -13.83 12.48 -7.68
C LYS A 34 -12.64 13.08 -6.96
N VAL A 35 -12.70 13.12 -5.63
CA VAL A 35 -11.56 13.37 -4.77
C VAL A 35 -10.63 12.21 -5.10
N ARG A 36 -9.76 12.46 -6.07
CA ARG A 36 -8.63 11.60 -6.33
C ARG A 36 -7.80 11.76 -5.07
N ILE A 37 -7.98 10.84 -4.13
CA ILE A 37 -7.12 10.73 -2.96
C ILE A 37 -5.76 10.34 -3.55
N GLU A 38 -5.03 11.33 -4.03
CA GLU A 38 -3.59 11.28 -4.22
C GLU A 38 -2.97 11.29 -2.83
N ARG A 39 -3.34 10.29 -2.00
CA ARG A 39 -2.37 9.80 -1.04
C ARG A 39 -1.19 9.43 -1.92
N LYS A 40 -0.10 10.17 -1.76
CA LYS A 40 1.24 9.67 -2.05
C LYS A 40 1.39 8.40 -1.21
N VAL A 41 0.82 7.31 -1.71
CA VAL A 41 1.27 5.97 -1.41
C VAL A 41 2.61 5.96 -2.11
N GLU A 42 3.64 6.45 -1.41
CA GLU A 42 5.02 6.24 -1.80
C GLU A 42 5.08 4.80 -2.27
N ALA A 43 5.31 4.64 -3.57
CA ALA A 43 5.09 3.38 -4.24
C ALA A 43 5.86 2.34 -3.43
N SER A 44 5.14 1.39 -2.85
CA SER A 44 5.67 0.33 -1.99
C SER A 44 6.93 -0.34 -2.59
N GLY A 45 7.14 -0.21 -3.90
CA GLY A 45 8.33 -0.57 -4.65
C GLY A 45 9.64 0.15 -4.30
N GLU A 46 9.69 1.47 -4.06
CA GLU A 46 10.95 2.16 -3.77
C GLU A 46 11.52 1.74 -2.41
N SER A 47 10.65 1.59 -1.40
CA SER A 47 11.06 1.09 -0.08
C SER A 47 11.53 -0.38 -0.09
N ARG A 48 11.16 -1.18 -1.11
CA ARG A 48 11.63 -2.57 -1.25
C ARG A 48 13.11 -2.65 -1.61
N LEU A 49 13.66 -1.62 -2.28
CA LEU A 49 15.06 -1.57 -2.68
C LEU A 49 16.04 -1.17 -1.57
N VAL A 50 15.54 -0.67 -0.44
CA VAL A 50 16.35 -0.32 0.74
C VAL A 50 16.36 -1.43 1.79
N ARG A 51 15.32 -2.27 1.84
CA ARG A 51 15.21 -3.34 2.87
C ARG A 51 16.31 -4.39 2.73
N LYS A 52 16.59 -5.19 3.74
CA LYS A 52 17.45 -6.38 3.56
C LYS A 52 16.60 -7.54 2.97
N PRO A 53 17.17 -8.45 2.19
CA PRO A 53 16.45 -9.65 1.73
C PRO A 53 16.08 -10.54 2.94
N SER A 54 14.96 -11.24 2.82
CA SER A 54 14.51 -12.18 3.86
C SER A 54 15.41 -13.42 3.89
N PRO A 55 15.40 -14.19 5.01
CA PRO A 55 16.15 -15.44 5.11
C PRO A 55 15.77 -16.42 3.98
N ALA A 56 14.47 -16.56 3.67
CA ALA A 56 13.99 -17.34 2.54
C ALA A 56 14.61 -16.93 1.18
N LEU A 57 14.71 -15.62 0.89
CA LEU A 57 15.32 -15.15 -0.36
C LEU A 57 16.81 -15.48 -0.43
N LEU A 58 17.53 -15.34 0.68
CA LEU A 58 18.94 -15.70 0.74
C LEU A 58 19.16 -17.20 0.53
N LEU A 59 18.27 -18.04 1.08
CA LEU A 59 18.29 -19.48 0.84
C LEU A 59 17.99 -19.84 -0.63
N MET A 60 17.10 -19.11 -1.31
CA MET A 60 16.87 -19.29 -2.75
C MET A 60 18.12 -18.95 -3.58
N TRP A 61 18.93 -17.99 -3.12
CA TRP A 61 20.18 -17.60 -3.79
C TRP A 61 21.41 -18.34 -3.27
N LYS A 62 21.24 -19.46 -2.54
CA LYS A 62 22.35 -20.17 -1.88
C LYS A 62 23.52 -20.49 -2.80
N ASP A 63 23.23 -20.94 -4.03
CA ASP A 63 24.23 -21.39 -4.99
C ASP A 63 24.92 -20.18 -5.64
N GLN A 64 24.13 -19.14 -5.93
CA GLN A 64 24.64 -17.87 -6.48
C GLN A 64 25.56 -17.16 -5.48
N LEU A 65 25.17 -17.12 -4.20
CA LEU A 65 25.93 -16.48 -3.13
C LEU A 65 27.12 -17.32 -2.62
N GLY A 66 27.25 -18.58 -3.06
CA GLY A 66 28.27 -19.49 -2.57
C GLY A 66 28.20 -19.65 -1.05
N LEU A 67 27.00 -19.90 -0.51
CA LEU A 67 26.80 -20.04 0.93
C LEU A 67 27.50 -21.32 1.44
N SER A 68 28.26 -21.19 2.51
CA SER A 68 28.83 -22.36 3.18
C SER A 68 27.75 -23.21 3.86
N PRO A 69 27.97 -24.53 4.06
CA PRO A 69 26.99 -25.38 4.74
C PRO A 69 26.58 -24.87 6.13
N LYS A 70 27.52 -24.27 6.88
CA LYS A 70 27.23 -23.65 8.18
C LYS A 70 26.26 -22.48 8.07
N GLN A 71 26.49 -21.58 7.10
CA GLN A 71 25.60 -20.45 6.84
C GLN A 71 24.21 -20.92 6.38
N VAL A 72 24.13 -21.98 5.57
CA VAL A 72 22.85 -22.55 5.15
C VAL A 72 22.05 -23.07 6.34
N ILE A 73 22.68 -23.80 7.25
CA ILE A 73 22.03 -24.31 8.48
C ILE A 73 21.51 -23.14 9.34
N GLU A 74 22.33 -22.11 9.53
CA GLU A 74 21.97 -20.93 10.32
C GLU A 74 20.80 -20.16 9.68
N LEU A 75 20.79 -20.00 8.36
CA LEU A 75 19.69 -19.37 7.63
C LEU A 75 18.41 -20.22 7.64
N GLN A 76 18.51 -21.54 7.59
CA GLN A 76 17.35 -22.45 7.73
C GLN A 76 16.75 -22.37 9.13
N HIS A 77 17.59 -22.31 10.16
CA HIS A 77 17.14 -22.09 11.54
C HIS A 77 16.44 -20.74 11.68
N CYS A 78 17.07 -19.67 11.19
CA CYS A 78 16.53 -18.31 11.16
C CYS A 78 15.17 -18.26 10.43
N GLU A 79 15.03 -18.94 9.29
CA GLU A 79 13.77 -19.01 8.54
C GLU A 79 12.69 -19.81 9.30
N SER A 80 13.06 -20.89 9.97
CA SER A 80 12.12 -21.71 10.76
C SER A 80 11.57 -20.94 11.97
N GLU A 81 12.44 -20.22 12.67
CA GLU A 81 12.04 -19.32 13.77
C GLU A 81 11.13 -18.20 13.25
N ARG A 82 11.51 -17.56 12.12
CA ARG A 82 10.68 -16.55 11.47
C ARG A 82 9.29 -17.08 11.17
N GLN A 83 9.18 -18.27 10.58
CA GLN A 83 7.88 -18.85 10.25
C GLN A 83 7.03 -19.08 11.50
N ARG A 84 7.62 -19.61 12.58
CA ARG A 84 6.92 -19.81 13.86
C ARG A 84 6.40 -18.51 14.45
N GLU A 85 7.21 -17.46 14.45
CA GLU A 85 6.81 -16.14 14.96
C GLU A 85 5.76 -15.45 14.09
N LEU A 86 5.75 -15.68 12.78
CA LEU A 86 4.78 -15.07 11.88
C LEU A 86 3.40 -15.74 11.90
N VAL A 87 3.29 -17.01 12.32
CA VAL A 87 2.00 -17.74 12.39
C VAL A 87 0.88 -16.94 13.10
N PRO A 88 1.04 -16.47 14.35
CA PRO A 88 -0.03 -15.79 15.08
C PRO A 88 -0.45 -14.48 14.40
N PHE A 89 0.50 -13.73 13.84
CA PHE A 89 0.17 -12.47 13.18
C PHE A 89 -0.49 -12.67 11.82
N ASN A 90 -0.07 -13.70 11.06
CA ASN A 90 -0.71 -14.09 9.82
C ASN A 90 -2.16 -14.56 10.08
N ALA A 91 -2.39 -15.29 11.17
CA ALA A 91 -3.73 -15.68 11.61
C ALA A 91 -4.58 -14.43 11.93
N ALA A 92 -4.06 -13.49 12.72
CA ALA A 92 -4.76 -12.25 13.07
C ALA A 92 -5.10 -11.38 11.85
N VAL A 93 -4.18 -11.27 10.87
CA VAL A 93 -4.46 -10.55 9.62
C VAL A 93 -5.50 -11.30 8.78
N LYS A 94 -5.40 -12.63 8.68
CA LYS A 94 -6.37 -13.45 7.94
C LYS A 94 -7.77 -13.36 8.55
N GLU A 95 -7.88 -13.34 9.87
CA GLU A 95 -9.14 -13.16 10.59
C GLU A 95 -9.76 -11.79 10.30
N ALA A 96 -8.98 -10.71 10.43
CA ALA A 96 -9.44 -9.36 10.12
C ALA A 96 -9.86 -9.17 8.64
N ILE A 97 -9.20 -9.88 7.72
CA ILE A 97 -9.59 -9.93 6.29
C ILE A 97 -10.83 -10.80 6.08
N GLY A 98 -10.96 -11.93 6.79
CA GLY A 98 -12.14 -12.78 6.74
C GLY A 98 -13.40 -12.02 7.15
N SER A 99 -13.31 -11.16 8.16
CA SER A 99 -14.40 -10.27 8.56
C SER A 99 -14.86 -9.32 7.43
N LEU A 100 -13.97 -8.89 6.52
CA LEU A 100 -14.34 -8.11 5.34
C LEU A 100 -15.16 -8.92 4.34
N GLN A 101 -14.73 -10.14 4.06
CA GLN A 101 -15.38 -11.02 3.08
C GLN A 101 -16.78 -11.42 3.56
N SER A 102 -16.93 -11.77 4.84
CA SER A 102 -18.23 -12.09 5.43
C SER A 102 -19.18 -10.88 5.48
N THR A 103 -18.67 -9.66 5.62
CA THR A 103 -19.48 -8.42 5.56
C THR A 103 -19.95 -8.13 4.13
N GLN A 104 -19.25 -8.64 3.12
CA GLN A 104 -19.54 -8.42 1.69
C GLN A 104 -20.55 -9.43 1.12
N GLU A 105 -20.73 -10.60 1.75
CA GLU A 105 -21.66 -11.66 1.31
C GLU A 105 -23.10 -11.50 1.82
N GLN A 106 -23.41 -10.48 2.62
CA GLN A 106 -24.79 -10.22 3.05
C GLN A 106 -25.65 -9.65 1.90
N PRO A 107 -26.78 -10.30 1.56
CA PRO A 107 -27.66 -9.83 0.49
C PRO A 107 -28.55 -8.70 1.03
N SER A 108 -28.07 -7.46 0.96
CA SER A 108 -28.93 -6.28 0.79
C SER A 108 -28.08 -5.02 0.73
N ASN A 109 -28.10 -4.32 -0.41
CA ASN A 109 -28.07 -2.86 -0.62
C ASN A 109 -27.16 -1.94 0.24
N ASN A 110 -26.27 -2.48 1.07
CA ASN A 110 -25.41 -1.74 1.96
C ASN A 110 -24.14 -1.40 1.21
N LYS A 111 -24.06 -0.13 0.81
CA LYS A 111 -22.78 0.53 0.56
C LYS A 111 -21.90 0.23 1.78
N VAL A 112 -20.74 -0.38 1.56
CA VAL A 112 -19.74 -0.57 2.62
C VAL A 112 -19.49 0.79 3.26
N ASP A 113 -19.83 0.91 4.55
CA ASP A 113 -19.71 2.18 5.25
C ASP A 113 -18.22 2.52 5.43
N ILE A 114 -17.87 3.79 5.23
CA ILE A 114 -16.50 4.28 5.43
C ILE A 114 -16.07 3.99 6.88
N GLY A 115 -17.00 4.06 7.83
CA GLY A 115 -16.79 3.66 9.22
C GLY A 115 -16.27 2.22 9.36
N GLN A 116 -16.90 1.26 8.68
CA GLN A 116 -16.50 -0.15 8.71
C GLN A 116 -15.10 -0.37 8.11
N ILE A 117 -14.80 0.28 6.99
CA ILE A 117 -13.46 0.23 6.36
C ILE A 117 -12.41 0.79 7.32
N THR A 118 -12.70 1.90 8.00
CA THR A 118 -11.75 2.51 8.95
C THR A 118 -11.54 1.66 10.20
N ALA A 119 -12.59 1.02 10.73
CA ALA A 119 -12.50 0.12 11.88
C ALA A 119 -11.62 -1.10 11.55
N ILE A 120 -11.81 -1.69 10.38
CA ILE A 120 -11.04 -2.85 9.93
C ILE A 120 -9.59 -2.45 9.60
N ALA A 121 -9.39 -1.29 8.98
CA ALA A 121 -8.04 -0.75 8.78
C ALA A 121 -7.31 -0.55 10.12
N ALA A 122 -8.01 -0.16 11.19
CA ALA A 122 -7.44 -0.06 12.52
C ALA A 122 -7.06 -1.45 13.09
N GLN A 123 -7.93 -2.46 12.90
CA GLN A 123 -7.68 -3.84 13.33
C GLN A 123 -6.47 -4.47 12.60
N ILE A 124 -6.29 -4.18 11.31
CA ILE A 124 -5.17 -4.72 10.51
C ILE A 124 -3.86 -3.97 10.78
N LYS A 125 -3.91 -2.69 11.20
CA LYS A 125 -2.73 -1.82 11.32
C LYS A 125 -1.70 -2.33 12.34
N ALA A 126 -2.15 -2.75 13.52
CA ALA A 126 -1.26 -3.25 14.58
C ALA A 126 -0.56 -4.57 14.19
N PRO A 127 -1.28 -5.65 13.81
CA PRO A 127 -0.63 -6.91 13.42
C PRO A 127 0.22 -6.74 12.16
N SER A 128 -0.16 -5.88 11.21
CA SER A 128 0.69 -5.57 10.05
C SER A 128 2.00 -4.87 10.42
N ARG A 129 2.01 -4.02 11.45
CA ARG A 129 3.24 -3.39 11.95
C ARG A 129 4.13 -4.42 12.65
N GLN A 130 3.54 -5.30 13.45
CA GLN A 130 4.26 -6.37 14.13
C GLN A 130 4.87 -7.36 13.13
N LEU A 131 4.12 -7.78 12.10
CA LEU A 131 4.64 -8.58 10.98
C LEU A 131 5.88 -7.94 10.36
N ARG A 132 5.80 -6.65 10.03
CA ARG A 132 6.95 -5.93 9.45
C ARG A 132 8.13 -5.86 10.40
N ALA A 133 7.90 -5.67 11.70
CA ALA A 133 8.97 -5.61 12.68
C ALA A 133 9.71 -6.96 12.79
N VAL A 134 8.96 -8.06 12.83
CA VAL A 134 9.50 -9.43 12.80
C VAL A 134 10.24 -9.69 11.48
N GLU A 135 9.64 -9.36 10.33
CA GLU A 135 10.31 -9.52 9.04
C GLU A 135 11.63 -8.75 8.97
N VAL A 136 11.67 -7.52 9.49
CA VAL A 136 12.89 -6.72 9.54
C VAL A 136 13.92 -7.39 10.43
N SER A 137 13.60 -7.73 11.69
CA SER A 137 14.57 -8.33 12.63
C SER A 137 15.19 -9.61 12.08
N PHE A 138 14.40 -10.50 11.49
CA PHE A 138 14.91 -11.72 10.86
C PHE A 138 15.74 -11.45 9.60
N SER A 139 15.37 -10.43 8.80
CA SER A 139 16.19 -10.01 7.67
C SER A 139 17.54 -9.43 8.11
N GLU A 140 17.59 -8.73 9.25
CA GLU A 140 18.85 -8.23 9.81
C GLU A 140 19.74 -9.35 10.33
N ARG A 141 19.15 -10.31 11.05
CA ARG A 141 19.85 -11.49 11.56
C ARG A 141 20.38 -12.35 10.43
N ALA A 142 19.58 -12.59 9.38
CA ALA A 142 20.04 -13.31 8.20
C ALA A 142 21.15 -12.55 7.45
N TRP A 143 21.07 -11.21 7.42
CA TRP A 143 22.11 -10.38 6.82
C TRP A 143 23.45 -10.47 7.55
N SER A 144 23.44 -10.63 8.89
CA SER A 144 24.68 -10.77 9.67
C SER A 144 25.44 -12.07 9.38
N VAL A 145 24.74 -13.14 8.97
CA VAL A 145 25.34 -14.44 8.59
C VAL A 145 26.23 -14.32 7.34
N LEU A 146 25.90 -13.39 6.45
CA LEU A 146 26.64 -13.17 5.21
C LEU A 146 27.93 -12.39 5.45
N ASN A 147 28.99 -12.75 4.72
CA ASN A 147 30.19 -11.94 4.63
C ASN A 147 29.99 -10.72 3.70
N GLN A 148 30.93 -9.78 3.70
CA GLN A 148 30.80 -8.54 2.92
C GLN A 148 30.61 -8.77 1.42
N LYS A 149 31.33 -9.74 0.83
CA LYS A 149 31.22 -10.07 -0.59
C LYS A 149 29.83 -10.65 -0.93
N GLN A 150 29.33 -11.55 -0.10
CA GLN A 150 27.99 -12.13 -0.22
C GLN A 150 26.88 -11.08 -0.06
N ARG A 151 27.06 -10.12 0.87
CA ARG A 151 26.13 -8.99 1.05
C ARG A 151 26.05 -8.13 -0.21
N GLN A 152 27.19 -7.78 -0.79
CA GLN A 152 27.23 -7.01 -2.04
C GLN A 152 26.51 -7.77 -3.16
N GLN A 153 26.86 -9.04 -3.34
CA GLN A 153 26.27 -9.88 -4.37
C GLN A 153 24.74 -10.06 -4.19
N ALA A 154 24.26 -10.20 -2.95
CA ALA A 154 22.83 -10.25 -2.66
C ALA A 154 22.11 -8.94 -3.00
N GLN A 155 22.76 -7.78 -2.85
CA GLN A 155 22.21 -6.50 -3.30
C GLN A 155 22.16 -6.44 -4.83
N ASP A 156 23.21 -6.87 -5.52
CA ASP A 156 23.30 -6.85 -6.99
C ASP A 156 22.24 -7.76 -7.62
N ILE A 157 22.08 -8.99 -7.10
CA ILE A 157 21.03 -9.93 -7.54
C ILE A 157 19.65 -9.28 -7.38
N ARG A 158 19.41 -8.59 -6.25
CA ARG A 158 18.13 -7.95 -6.02
C ARG A 158 17.88 -6.76 -6.94
N LEU A 159 18.89 -5.94 -7.20
CA LEU A 159 18.80 -4.82 -8.13
C LEU A 159 18.50 -5.33 -9.54
N ALA A 160 19.15 -6.41 -9.98
CA ALA A 160 18.86 -7.05 -11.26
C ALA A 160 17.40 -7.53 -11.35
N LEU A 161 16.88 -8.17 -10.30
CA LEU A 161 15.48 -8.61 -10.23
C LEU A 161 14.48 -7.43 -10.25
N SER A 162 14.84 -6.28 -9.69
CA SER A 162 13.97 -5.11 -9.73
C SER A 162 13.87 -4.47 -11.12
N LYS A 163 14.99 -4.46 -11.85
CA LYS A 163 15.06 -3.92 -13.22
C LYS A 163 14.28 -4.81 -14.20
N SER A 164 14.38 -6.13 -14.07
CA SER A 164 13.62 -7.06 -14.94
C SER A 164 12.10 -6.92 -14.77
N VAL A 165 11.62 -6.64 -13.55
CA VAL A 165 10.19 -6.40 -13.27
C VAL A 165 9.69 -5.07 -13.86
N GLN A 166 10.54 -4.04 -13.96
CA GLN A 166 10.16 -2.76 -14.58
C GLN A 166 9.99 -2.90 -16.10
N VAL A 167 10.90 -3.62 -16.77
CA VAL A 167 10.83 -3.86 -18.23
C VAL A 167 9.57 -4.62 -18.62
N GLN A 168 9.15 -5.60 -17.82
CA GLN A 168 7.91 -6.35 -18.07
C GLN A 168 6.64 -5.50 -17.87
N LYS A 169 6.67 -4.48 -16.99
CA LYS A 169 5.52 -3.59 -16.80
C LYS A 169 5.35 -2.58 -17.92
N GLU A 170 6.42 -2.19 -18.59
CA GLU A 170 6.36 -1.29 -19.75
C GLU A 170 5.84 -2.02 -20.99
N ALA A 171 6.14 -3.31 -21.14
CA ALA A 171 5.65 -4.14 -22.25
C ALA A 171 4.13 -4.48 -22.20
N VAL A 172 3.46 -4.21 -21.07
CA VAL A 172 2.03 -4.55 -20.84
C VAL A 172 1.13 -3.30 -20.88
N LYS A 173 1.64 -2.14 -21.30
CA LYS A 173 0.78 -1.01 -21.66
C LYS A 173 0.31 -1.17 -23.12
N PRO A 174 -1.00 -1.38 -23.38
CA PRO A 174 -1.56 -1.19 -24.72
C PRO A 174 -1.51 0.30 -25.13
#